data_AF-A0A1E3AR48-F1
#
_entry.id   AF-A0A1E3AR48-F1
#
_cell.length_a   1.000
_cell.length_b   1.000
_cell.length_c   1.000
_cell.angle_alpha   90.00
_cell.angle_beta   90.00
_cell.angle_gamma   90.00
#
_symmetry.space_group_name_H-M   'P 1'
#
loop_
_entity.id
_entity.type
_entity.pdbx_description
1 polymer ?
#
loop_
_entity_poly.entity_id
_entity_poly.type
_entity_poly.pdbx_seq_one_letter_code
_entity_poly.pdbx_strand_id
1 'polypeptide(L)'
;MKKKRTIIFLCIILLLAAAFCLTAFRVRGSVSVKGEGSTQSPDPVFFSQKDPLWAGDLLGDSSFTMETSGCLTACLAAELRMQDISIPEINAMDPGTLNSFFSGKQVYDREGNIQWDPLSSALNVSLERINGISAMRKTDLTALLSEGIYPIVRVRVKGLGNFHYVLLVKCQDGQFWCMDPLHAEEELVPLSAFGNRIYAIRYLYRP
;
A
#
# COMPACT_ATOMS: atom_id res chain seq x y z
N MET A 1 -14.58 -23.47 -46.15
CA MET A 1 -15.24 -22.82 -44.98
C MET A 1 -14.87 -23.45 -43.62
N LYS A 2 -14.88 -24.79 -43.47
CA LYS A 2 -14.54 -25.48 -42.19
C LYS A 2 -13.12 -25.16 -41.67
N LYS A 3 -12.08 -25.25 -42.51
CA LYS A 3 -10.68 -24.94 -42.12
C LYS A 3 -10.49 -23.51 -41.58
N LYS A 4 -11.12 -22.50 -42.19
CA LYS A 4 -11.07 -21.11 -41.70
C LYS A 4 -11.72 -20.97 -40.31
N ARG A 5 -12.86 -21.64 -40.08
CA ARG A 5 -13.52 -21.66 -38.75
C ARG A 5 -12.67 -22.35 -37.70
N THR A 6 -11.99 -23.45 -38.04
CA THR A 6 -11.05 -24.14 -37.13
C THR A 6 -9.85 -23.26 -36.78
N ILE A 7 -9.26 -22.55 -37.74
CA ILE A 7 -8.15 -21.63 -37.48
C ILE A 7 -8.59 -20.48 -36.57
N ILE A 8 -9.74 -19.85 -36.84
CA ILE A 8 -10.28 -18.79 -35.99
C ILE A 8 -10.49 -19.30 -34.56
N PHE A 9 -11.05 -20.49 -34.40
CA PHE A 9 -11.28 -21.09 -33.08
C PHE A 9 -9.96 -21.35 -32.33
N LEU A 10 -8.93 -21.87 -33.01
CA LEU A 10 -7.60 -22.05 -32.42
C LEU A 10 -6.95 -20.73 -32.01
N CYS A 11 -7.07 -19.68 -32.84
CA CYS A 11 -6.58 -18.35 -32.48
C CYS A 11 -7.28 -17.78 -31.24
N ILE A 12 -8.59 -17.96 -31.11
CA ILE A 12 -9.34 -17.55 -29.92
C ILE A 12 -8.84 -18.30 -28.68
N ILE A 13 -8.65 -19.62 -28.76
CA ILE A 13 -8.12 -20.41 -27.64
C ILE A 13 -6.72 -19.92 -27.24
N LEU A 14 -5.84 -19.68 -28.20
CA LEU A 14 -4.49 -19.19 -27.92
C LEU A 14 -4.50 -17.81 -27.24
N LEU A 15 -5.38 -16.90 -27.70
CA LEU A 15 -5.54 -15.58 -27.08
C LEU A 15 -6.08 -15.69 -25.64
N LEU A 16 -7.05 -16.56 -25.40
CA LEU A 16 -7.58 -16.81 -24.06
C LEU A 16 -6.52 -17.43 -23.14
N ALA A 17 -5.73 -18.38 -23.63
CA ALA A 17 -4.62 -18.98 -22.88
C ALA A 17 -3.54 -17.95 -22.55
N ALA A 18 -3.17 -17.08 -23.50
CA ALA A 18 -2.22 -16.00 -23.28
C ALA A 18 -2.73 -15.00 -22.24
N ALA A 19 -4.01 -14.59 -22.33
CA ALA A 19 -4.64 -13.71 -21.34
C ALA A 19 -4.67 -14.34 -19.94
N PHE A 20 -4.97 -15.65 -19.85
CA PHE A 20 -4.93 -16.39 -18.59
C PHE A 20 -3.51 -16.45 -18.01
N CYS A 21 -2.50 -16.78 -18.82
CA CYS A 21 -1.10 -16.79 -18.37
C CYS A 21 -0.62 -15.42 -17.89
N LEU A 22 -0.99 -14.35 -18.60
CA LEU A 22 -0.65 -12.97 -18.21
C LEU A 22 -1.30 -12.58 -16.89
N THR A 23 -2.59 -12.90 -16.70
CA THR A 23 -3.29 -12.60 -15.43
C THR A 23 -2.74 -13.42 -14.28
N ALA A 24 -2.52 -14.73 -14.48
CA ALA A 24 -1.89 -15.62 -13.49
C ALA A 24 -0.49 -15.13 -13.07
N PHE A 25 0.30 -14.64 -14.03
CA PHE A 25 1.60 -14.05 -13.75
C PHE A 25 1.48 -12.75 -12.94
N ARG A 26 0.52 -11.88 -13.28
CA ARG A 26 0.31 -10.60 -12.57
C ARG A 26 -0.11 -10.77 -11.12
N VAL A 27 -0.90 -11.81 -10.81
CA VAL A 27 -1.35 -12.12 -9.44
C VAL A 27 -0.39 -13.03 -8.68
N ARG A 28 0.69 -13.49 -9.31
CA ARG A 28 1.70 -14.35 -8.65
C ARG A 28 2.26 -13.64 -7.41
N GLY A 29 2.38 -14.39 -6.32
CA GLY A 29 2.93 -13.87 -5.05
C GLY A 29 1.93 -13.13 -4.17
N SER A 30 0.67 -12.94 -4.60
CA SER A 30 -0.35 -12.29 -3.77
C SER A 30 -1.25 -13.27 -3.01
N VAL A 31 -1.81 -12.79 -1.91
CA VAL A 31 -2.82 -13.46 -1.09
C VAL A 31 -4.15 -12.73 -1.27
N SER A 32 -5.24 -13.49 -1.40
CA SER A 32 -6.59 -12.92 -1.28
C SER A 32 -6.91 -12.81 0.19
N VAL A 33 -7.32 -11.63 0.64
CA VAL A 33 -7.66 -11.37 2.04
C VAL A 33 -9.11 -10.99 2.18
N LYS A 34 -9.69 -11.39 3.30
CA LYS A 34 -11.02 -11.01 3.75
C LYS A 34 -10.90 -10.80 5.26
N GLY A 35 -11.57 -9.78 5.77
CA GLY A 35 -11.57 -9.53 7.21
C GLY A 35 -12.58 -10.41 7.92
N GLU A 36 -12.51 -10.38 9.24
CA GLU A 36 -13.48 -11.02 10.11
C GLU A 36 -14.25 -9.95 10.90
N GLY A 37 -15.56 -10.10 10.99
CA GLY A 37 -16.42 -9.17 11.75
C GLY A 37 -16.25 -7.70 11.35
N SER A 38 -16.20 -6.83 12.37
CA SER A 38 -16.02 -5.39 12.24
C SER A 38 -15.07 -4.91 13.33
N THR A 39 -14.16 -4.01 12.99
CA THR A 39 -13.26 -3.34 13.95
C THR A 39 -13.76 -1.93 14.23
N GLN A 40 -13.52 -1.44 15.45
CA GLN A 40 -13.58 -0.01 15.71
C GLN A 40 -12.32 0.65 15.12
N SER A 41 -12.43 1.90 14.69
CA SER A 41 -11.32 2.69 14.17
C SER A 41 -11.59 4.14 14.53
N PRO A 42 -10.56 4.94 14.88
CA PRO A 42 -10.69 6.38 15.06
C PRO A 42 -11.07 7.04 13.74
N ASP A 43 -11.27 8.37 13.80
CA ASP A 43 -11.49 9.14 12.58
C ASP A 43 -10.31 8.92 11.60
N PRO A 44 -10.59 8.47 10.37
CA PRO A 44 -9.53 8.21 9.41
C PRO A 44 -8.75 9.47 9.07
N VAL A 45 -7.44 9.30 8.87
CA VAL A 45 -6.57 10.35 8.35
C VAL A 45 -6.44 10.16 6.85
N PHE A 46 -6.79 11.19 6.07
CA PHE A 46 -6.68 11.20 4.62
C PHE A 46 -5.50 12.06 4.19
N PHE A 47 -4.62 11.48 3.38
CA PHE A 47 -3.50 12.19 2.77
C PHE A 47 -3.34 11.78 1.32
N SER A 48 -3.30 12.77 0.43
CA SER A 48 -3.00 12.54 -0.98
C SER A 48 -1.51 12.68 -1.24
N GLN A 49 -0.89 11.73 -1.93
CA GLN A 49 0.49 11.92 -2.42
C GLN A 49 0.57 12.99 -3.52
N LYS A 50 -0.58 13.40 -4.06
CA LYS A 50 -0.71 14.41 -5.12
C LYS A 50 -1.11 15.79 -4.62
N ASP A 51 -1.13 16.00 -3.30
CA ASP A 51 -1.41 17.31 -2.73
C ASP A 51 -0.41 18.34 -3.29
N PRO A 52 -0.87 19.48 -3.85
CA PRO A 52 0.02 20.49 -4.43
C PRO A 52 1.11 21.00 -3.48
N LEU A 53 0.92 20.90 -2.16
CA LEU A 53 1.92 21.33 -1.17
C LEU A 53 3.20 20.52 -1.21
N TRP A 54 3.14 19.23 -1.57
CA TRP A 54 4.31 18.34 -1.60
C TRP A 54 4.45 17.49 -2.86
N ALA A 55 3.47 17.51 -3.77
CA ALA A 55 3.47 16.70 -5.00
C ALA A 55 4.78 16.79 -5.80
N GLY A 56 5.37 17.99 -5.85
CA GLY A 56 6.63 18.25 -6.56
C GLY A 56 7.91 17.88 -5.80
N ASP A 57 7.81 17.53 -4.51
CA ASP A 57 8.98 17.24 -3.69
C ASP A 57 9.62 15.92 -4.10
N LEU A 58 10.95 15.90 -4.21
CA LEU A 58 11.71 14.69 -4.50
C LEU A 58 11.72 13.74 -3.30
N LEU A 59 11.82 12.44 -3.58
CA LEU A 59 12.08 11.41 -2.58
C LEU A 59 13.60 11.28 -2.39
N GLY A 60 14.15 11.98 -1.40
CA GLY A 60 15.60 12.08 -1.19
C GLY A 60 16.31 12.68 -2.39
N ASP A 61 17.42 12.06 -2.79
CA ASP A 61 18.21 12.46 -3.97
C ASP A 61 17.77 11.78 -5.27
N SER A 62 16.61 11.12 -5.29
CA SER A 62 16.11 10.42 -6.47
C SER A 62 15.46 11.38 -7.49
N SER A 63 15.16 10.86 -8.68
CA SER A 63 14.39 11.60 -9.70
C SER A 63 12.87 11.47 -9.51
N PHE A 64 12.40 10.74 -8.49
CA PHE A 64 10.98 10.52 -8.25
C PHE A 64 10.45 11.56 -7.28
N THR A 65 9.18 11.96 -7.48
CA THR A 65 8.49 12.88 -6.59
C THR A 65 7.47 12.17 -5.71
N MET A 66 6.94 12.88 -4.71
CA MET A 66 5.76 12.46 -3.95
C MET A 66 4.58 12.13 -4.88
N GLU A 67 4.33 12.93 -5.91
CA GLU A 67 3.24 12.69 -6.85
C GLU A 67 3.40 11.35 -7.58
N THR A 68 4.61 11.00 -8.01
CA THR A 68 4.85 9.81 -8.84
C THR A 68 5.03 8.53 -8.02
N SER A 69 5.62 8.65 -6.83
CA SER A 69 6.11 7.48 -6.05
C SER A 69 5.89 7.59 -4.53
N GLY A 70 5.25 8.64 -4.02
CA GLY A 70 5.12 8.92 -2.59
C GLY A 70 4.07 8.11 -1.83
N CYS A 71 3.43 7.10 -2.44
CA CYS A 71 2.34 6.33 -1.83
C CYS A 71 2.69 5.76 -0.44
N LEU A 72 3.87 5.17 -0.30
CA LEU A 72 4.30 4.59 0.97
C LEU A 72 4.55 5.67 2.04
N THR A 73 5.16 6.80 1.66
CA THR A 73 5.41 7.93 2.56
C THR A 73 4.10 8.54 3.05
N ALA A 74 3.11 8.72 2.16
CA ALA A 74 1.78 9.21 2.55
C ALA A 74 1.05 8.24 3.48
N CYS A 75 1.13 6.92 3.22
CA CYS A 75 0.59 5.92 4.12
C CYS A 75 1.28 5.92 5.50
N LEU A 76 2.61 6.06 5.55
CA LEU A 76 3.37 6.14 6.81
C LEU A 76 2.97 7.37 7.63
N ALA A 77 2.77 8.53 7.00
CA ALA A 77 2.29 9.72 7.68
C ALA A 77 0.91 9.51 8.31
N ALA A 78 -0.02 8.91 7.57
CA ALA A 78 -1.35 8.59 8.10
C ALA A 78 -1.30 7.52 9.20
N GLU A 79 -0.48 6.47 9.05
CA GLU A 79 -0.27 5.43 10.07
C GLU A 79 0.25 6.06 11.37
N LEU A 80 1.32 6.87 11.31
CA LEU A 80 1.88 7.56 12.47
C LEU A 80 0.84 8.45 13.16
N ARG A 81 0.03 9.20 12.39
CA ARG A 81 -1.06 10.02 12.97
C ARG A 81 -2.16 9.20 13.62
N MET A 82 -2.62 8.14 12.95
CA MET A 82 -3.71 7.31 13.47
C MET A 82 -3.30 6.52 14.71
N GLN A 83 -2.01 6.19 14.85
CA GLN A 83 -1.45 5.51 16.03
C GLN A 83 -0.96 6.48 17.12
N ASP A 84 -1.15 7.79 16.93
CA ASP A 84 -0.66 8.85 17.82
C ASP A 84 0.85 8.73 18.12
N ILE A 85 1.64 8.30 17.12
CA ILE A 85 3.10 8.20 17.24
C ILE A 85 3.71 9.55 16.83
N SER A 86 4.19 10.29 17.82
CA SER A 86 4.92 11.53 17.61
C SER A 86 6.41 11.28 17.40
N ILE A 87 7.01 12.10 16.52
CA ILE A 87 8.45 12.13 16.27
C ILE A 87 8.92 13.52 16.71
N PRO A 88 9.81 13.65 17.72
CA PRO A 88 10.16 14.95 18.31
C PRO A 88 10.63 16.01 17.32
N GLU A 89 11.29 15.61 16.22
CA GLU A 89 11.78 16.50 15.19
C GLU A 89 10.74 16.92 14.14
N ILE A 90 9.52 16.37 14.20
CA ILE A 90 8.44 16.60 13.24
C ILE A 90 7.28 17.32 13.94
N ASN A 91 7.01 18.56 13.53
CA ASN A 91 5.93 19.36 14.11
C ASN A 91 4.55 19.01 13.54
N ALA A 92 4.49 18.63 12.27
CA ALA A 92 3.26 18.24 11.58
C ALA A 92 3.48 16.88 10.92
N MET A 93 2.66 15.88 11.29
CA MET A 93 2.77 14.54 10.75
C MET A 93 1.99 14.42 9.43
N ASP A 94 2.41 15.19 8.43
CA ASP A 94 1.89 15.16 7.05
C ASP A 94 2.94 14.59 6.07
N PRO A 95 2.53 14.20 4.85
CA PRO A 95 3.45 13.56 3.91
C PRO A 95 4.63 14.45 3.48
N GLY A 96 4.43 15.76 3.33
CA GLY A 96 5.50 16.67 2.91
C GLY A 96 6.58 16.84 3.98
N THR A 97 6.15 17.04 5.22
CA THR A 97 7.05 17.14 6.38
C THR A 97 7.78 15.82 6.61
N LEU A 98 7.06 14.69 6.54
CA LEU A 98 7.66 13.36 6.69
C LEU A 98 8.65 13.05 5.55
N ASN A 99 8.32 13.43 4.31
CA ASN A 99 9.22 13.28 3.16
C ASN A 99 10.52 14.08 3.35
N SER A 100 10.41 15.33 3.79
CA SER A 100 11.56 16.19 4.09
C SER A 100 12.43 15.60 5.20
N PHE A 101 11.81 15.10 6.27
CA PHE A 101 12.49 14.43 7.36
C PHE A 101 13.24 13.16 6.89
N PHE A 102 12.57 12.30 6.13
CA PHE A 102 13.17 11.09 5.56
C PHE A 102 14.33 11.39 4.62
N SER A 103 14.22 12.44 3.81
CA SER A 103 15.29 12.90 2.92
C SER A 103 16.51 13.34 3.74
N GLY A 104 16.32 14.15 4.79
CA GLY A 104 17.41 14.60 5.67
C GLY A 104 18.07 13.47 6.46
N LYS A 105 17.33 12.39 6.76
CA LYS A 105 17.83 11.19 7.45
C LYS A 105 18.34 10.09 6.51
N GLN A 106 18.39 10.35 5.20
CA GLN A 106 18.80 9.37 4.17
C GLN A 106 18.02 8.05 4.23
N VAL A 107 16.72 8.14 4.52
CA VAL A 107 15.81 6.99 4.53
C VAL A 107 15.57 6.47 3.12
N TYR A 108 15.64 7.32 2.10
CA TYR A 108 15.51 6.92 0.71
C TYR A 108 16.85 6.51 0.10
N ASP A 109 16.85 5.50 -0.77
CA ASP A 109 17.96 5.25 -1.69
C ASP A 109 17.87 6.15 -2.94
N ARG A 110 18.81 5.97 -3.89
CA ARG A 110 18.90 6.77 -5.12
C ARG A 110 17.72 6.56 -6.08
N GLU A 111 16.92 5.52 -5.87
CA GLU A 111 15.71 5.23 -6.63
C GLU A 111 14.45 5.66 -5.86
N GLY A 112 14.59 6.35 -4.73
CA GLY A 112 13.47 6.82 -3.91
C GLY A 112 12.82 5.70 -3.10
N ASN A 113 13.43 4.51 -3.01
CA ASN A 113 12.90 3.43 -2.19
C ASN A 113 13.26 3.66 -0.72
N ILE A 114 12.27 3.49 0.15
CA ILE A 114 12.48 3.51 1.60
C ILE A 114 13.35 2.33 2.03
N GLN A 115 14.45 2.65 2.70
CA GLN A 115 15.35 1.73 3.38
C GLN A 115 14.86 1.53 4.82
N TRP A 116 14.64 0.27 5.19
CA TRP A 116 13.90 -0.07 6.40
C TRP A 116 14.67 0.13 7.69
N ASP A 117 15.97 -0.18 7.71
CA ASP A 117 16.80 0.02 8.91
C ASP A 117 17.01 1.53 9.18
N PRO A 118 17.31 2.36 8.15
CA PRO A 118 17.28 3.82 8.31
C PRO A 118 15.91 4.35 8.74
N LEU A 119 14.80 3.84 8.19
CA LEU A 119 13.45 4.24 8.58
C LEU A 119 13.18 3.97 10.06
N SER A 120 13.42 2.74 10.52
CA SER A 120 13.20 2.33 11.91
C SER A 120 14.08 3.15 12.86
N SER A 121 15.33 3.42 12.49
CA SER A 121 16.24 4.27 13.26
C SER A 121 15.78 5.73 13.31
N ALA A 122 15.32 6.29 12.18
CA ALA A 122 14.87 7.68 12.09
C ALA A 122 13.58 7.92 12.86
N LEU A 123 12.66 6.95 12.86
CA LEU A 123 11.39 7.04 13.57
C LEU A 123 11.47 6.55 15.02
N ASN A 124 12.54 5.85 15.40
CA ASN A 124 12.67 5.19 16.70
C ASN A 124 11.44 4.28 17.04
N VAL A 125 11.01 3.50 16.05
CA VAL A 125 9.88 2.54 16.17
C VAL A 125 10.30 1.16 15.71
N SER A 126 9.57 0.16 16.17
CA SER A 126 9.67 -1.19 15.61
C SER A 126 8.81 -1.29 14.34
N LEU A 127 9.28 -2.10 13.39
CA LEU A 127 8.68 -2.21 12.06
C LEU A 127 8.69 -3.66 11.63
N GLU A 128 7.53 -4.12 11.13
CA GLU A 128 7.38 -5.46 10.57
C GLU A 128 7.31 -5.46 9.04
N ARG A 129 7.98 -6.44 8.42
CA ARG A 129 8.07 -6.60 6.96
C ARG A 129 7.66 -8.00 6.55
N ILE A 130 6.36 -8.18 6.39
CA ILE A 130 5.84 -9.48 5.97
C ILE A 130 5.84 -9.54 4.43
N ASN A 131 6.61 -10.49 3.91
CA ASN A 131 6.70 -10.80 2.50
C ASN A 131 6.47 -12.30 2.29
N GLY A 132 5.95 -12.65 1.11
CA GLY A 132 5.68 -14.04 0.74
C GLY A 132 4.33 -14.56 1.23
N ILE A 133 3.79 -15.52 0.48
CA ILE A 133 2.41 -15.99 0.61
C ILE A 133 2.15 -16.63 1.99
N SER A 134 3.08 -17.44 2.49
CA SER A 134 2.88 -18.19 3.75
C SER A 134 2.79 -17.25 4.95
N ALA A 135 3.72 -16.29 5.05
CA ALA A 135 3.73 -15.33 6.15
C ALA A 135 2.50 -14.41 6.10
N MET A 136 2.17 -13.85 4.93
CA MET A 136 0.97 -13.00 4.77
C MET A 136 -0.34 -13.71 5.13
N ARG A 137 -0.46 -15.01 4.85
CA ARG A 137 -1.66 -15.80 5.22
C ARG A 137 -1.80 -16.03 6.73
N LYS A 138 -0.69 -15.98 7.47
CA LYS A 138 -0.67 -16.17 8.93
C LYS A 138 -0.87 -14.86 9.68
N THR A 139 -0.74 -13.72 9.02
CA THR A 139 -0.95 -12.41 9.63
C THR A 139 -2.44 -12.12 9.75
N ASP A 140 -2.90 -11.94 10.98
CA ASP A 140 -4.27 -11.52 11.25
C ASP A 140 -4.39 -9.99 11.17
N LEU A 141 -4.82 -9.50 10.01
CA LEU A 141 -5.02 -8.07 9.77
C LEU A 141 -6.16 -7.48 10.61
N THR A 142 -7.16 -8.28 10.99
CA THR A 142 -8.29 -7.81 11.80
C THR A 142 -7.85 -7.61 13.26
N ALA A 143 -7.02 -8.53 13.78
CA ALA A 143 -6.42 -8.39 15.09
C ALA A 143 -5.54 -7.14 15.19
N LEU A 144 -4.67 -6.90 14.20
CA LEU A 144 -3.85 -5.68 14.14
C LEU A 144 -4.70 -4.41 14.23
N LEU A 145 -5.75 -4.32 13.41
CA LEU A 145 -6.67 -3.17 13.44
C LEU A 145 -7.38 -3.01 14.78
N SER A 146 -7.72 -4.13 15.45
CA SER A 146 -8.36 -4.11 16.77
C SER A 146 -7.42 -3.66 17.88
N GLU A 147 -6.11 -3.82 17.69
CA GLU A 147 -5.04 -3.34 18.57
C GLU A 147 -4.65 -1.88 18.28
N GLY A 148 -5.30 -1.23 17.30
CA GLY A 148 -4.96 0.12 16.87
C GLY A 148 -3.67 0.17 16.05
N ILE A 149 -3.24 -0.95 15.47
CA ILE A 149 -2.16 -1.02 14.49
C ILE A 149 -2.78 -1.00 13.10
N TYR A 150 -2.34 -0.10 12.21
CA TYR A 150 -2.95 0.11 10.89
C TYR A 150 -2.02 -0.35 9.78
N PRO A 151 -2.15 -1.58 9.26
CA PRO A 151 -1.16 -2.12 8.34
C PRO A 151 -1.21 -1.44 6.96
N ILE A 152 -0.04 -1.06 6.45
CA ILE A 152 0.14 -0.65 5.07
C ILE A 152 0.31 -1.92 4.21
N VAL A 153 -0.54 -2.07 3.21
CA VAL A 153 -0.51 -3.22 2.30
C VAL A 153 -0.10 -2.83 0.90
N ARG A 154 0.75 -3.65 0.29
CA ARG A 154 1.10 -3.51 -1.13
C ARG A 154 0.02 -4.16 -1.98
N VAL A 155 -0.56 -3.40 -2.89
CA VAL A 155 -1.62 -3.82 -3.81
C VAL A 155 -1.22 -3.55 -5.26
N ARG A 156 -2.10 -3.88 -6.20
CA ARG A 156 -2.02 -3.38 -7.58
C ARG A 156 -3.20 -2.47 -7.85
N VAL A 157 -2.95 -1.32 -8.48
CA VAL A 157 -4.02 -0.39 -8.90
C VAL A 157 -5.04 -1.15 -9.75
N LYS A 158 -6.33 -1.05 -9.38
CA LYS A 158 -7.44 -1.79 -10.03
C LYS A 158 -7.21 -3.31 -10.12
N GLY A 159 -6.43 -3.89 -9.19
CA GLY A 159 -6.13 -5.31 -9.08
C GLY A 159 -5.04 -5.87 -10.01
N LEU A 160 -4.71 -5.23 -11.13
CA LEU A 160 -3.76 -5.74 -12.13
C LEU A 160 -2.71 -4.73 -12.63
N GLY A 161 -2.86 -3.45 -12.27
CA GLY A 161 -1.98 -2.36 -12.66
C GLY A 161 -0.62 -2.37 -11.96
N ASN A 162 0.01 -1.19 -11.88
CA ASN A 162 1.27 -1.00 -11.16
C ASN A 162 1.08 -1.27 -9.67
N PHE A 163 2.20 -1.57 -9.00
CA PHE A 163 2.19 -1.70 -7.55
C PHE A 163 1.89 -0.36 -6.90
N HIS A 164 1.18 -0.42 -5.78
CA HIS A 164 0.74 0.72 -5.01
C HIS A 164 0.67 0.33 -3.53
N TYR A 165 0.73 1.31 -2.63
CA TYR A 165 0.56 1.09 -1.19
C TYR A 165 -0.68 1.82 -0.71
N VAL A 166 -1.47 1.15 0.13
CA VAL A 166 -2.65 1.69 0.79
C VAL A 166 -2.60 1.34 2.28
N LEU A 167 -3.15 2.20 3.12
CA LEU A 167 -3.23 2.00 4.57
C LEU A 167 -4.56 1.33 4.92
N LEU A 168 -4.57 0.18 5.58
CA LEU A 168 -5.80 -0.40 6.11
C LEU A 168 -6.25 0.40 7.34
N VAL A 169 -7.51 0.82 7.34
CA VAL A 169 -8.07 1.71 8.37
C VAL A 169 -9.07 0.97 9.26
N LYS A 170 -9.91 0.11 8.66
CA LYS A 170 -10.91 -0.67 9.40
C LYS A 170 -11.31 -1.94 8.65
N CYS A 171 -11.85 -2.90 9.40
CA CYS A 171 -12.69 -3.97 8.87
C CYS A 171 -14.16 -3.63 9.17
N GLN A 172 -15.04 -3.79 8.20
CA GLN A 172 -16.49 -3.65 8.40
C GLN A 172 -17.20 -4.75 7.62
N ASP A 173 -17.99 -5.57 8.31
CA ASP A 173 -18.74 -6.69 7.74
C ASP A 173 -17.86 -7.66 6.92
N GLY A 174 -16.64 -7.89 7.42
CA GLY A 174 -15.62 -8.73 6.78
C GLY A 174 -14.93 -8.10 5.56
N GLN A 175 -15.16 -6.81 5.29
CA GLN A 175 -14.50 -6.05 4.23
C GLN A 175 -13.48 -5.08 4.82
N PHE A 176 -12.25 -5.11 4.31
CA PHE A 176 -11.24 -4.11 4.66
C PHE A 176 -11.45 -2.82 3.88
N TRP A 177 -11.29 -1.70 4.57
CA TRP A 177 -11.37 -0.35 4.04
C TRP A 177 -10.03 0.37 4.24
N CYS A 178 -9.63 1.14 3.25
CA CYS A 178 -8.29 1.68 3.15
C CYS A 178 -8.32 3.19 2.92
N MET A 179 -7.32 3.89 3.44
CA MET A 179 -6.90 5.17 2.86
C MET A 179 -6.00 4.88 1.65
N ASP A 180 -6.39 5.40 0.49
CA ASP A 180 -5.62 5.33 -0.75
C ASP A 180 -5.02 6.71 -1.06
N PRO A 181 -3.68 6.87 -1.04
CA PRO A 181 -3.05 8.17 -1.26
C PRO A 181 -3.15 8.67 -2.71
N LEU A 182 -3.68 7.87 -3.64
CA LEU A 182 -4.04 8.29 -5.00
C LEU A 182 -5.53 8.64 -5.16
N HIS A 183 -6.34 8.42 -4.13
CA HIS A 183 -7.74 8.81 -4.16
C HIS A 183 -7.86 10.34 -4.04
N ALA A 184 -8.76 10.93 -4.81
CA ALA A 184 -8.92 12.38 -4.88
C ALA A 184 -9.74 12.93 -3.71
N GLU A 185 -10.71 12.14 -3.25
CA GLU A 185 -11.62 12.52 -2.18
C GLU A 185 -11.13 11.99 -0.83
N GLU A 186 -11.52 12.67 0.25
CA GLU A 186 -11.26 12.24 1.63
C GLU A 186 -12.22 11.12 2.06
N GLU A 187 -12.18 10.01 1.33
CA GLU A 187 -13.05 8.85 1.52
C GLU A 187 -12.26 7.55 1.58
N LEU A 188 -12.76 6.62 2.40
CA LEU A 188 -12.19 5.28 2.47
C LEU A 188 -12.57 4.47 1.23
N VAL A 189 -11.57 3.81 0.64
CA VAL A 189 -11.76 2.93 -0.51
C VAL A 189 -11.77 1.48 -0.03
N PRO A 190 -12.75 0.66 -0.43
CA PRO A 190 -12.72 -0.74 -0.07
C PRO A 190 -11.55 -1.46 -0.73
N LEU A 191 -10.92 -2.41 -0.04
CA LEU A 191 -9.81 -3.20 -0.58
C LEU A 191 -10.20 -4.00 -1.85
N SER A 192 -11.49 -4.21 -2.07
CA SER A 192 -12.05 -4.80 -3.29
C SER A 192 -11.78 -3.98 -4.54
N ALA A 193 -11.59 -2.66 -4.42
CA ALA A 193 -11.12 -1.80 -5.53
C ALA A 193 -9.74 -2.23 -6.05
N PHE A 194 -8.96 -2.93 -5.23
CA PHE A 194 -7.66 -3.53 -5.56
C PHE A 194 -7.73 -5.06 -5.71
N GLY A 195 -8.94 -5.60 -5.86
CA GLY A 195 -9.19 -7.03 -6.06
C GLY A 195 -9.11 -7.88 -4.79
N ASN A 196 -9.18 -7.28 -3.59
CA ASN A 196 -9.01 -7.97 -2.30
C ASN A 196 -7.68 -8.74 -2.21
N ARG A 197 -6.64 -8.24 -2.90
CA ARG A 197 -5.36 -8.92 -3.02
C ARG A 197 -4.20 -8.06 -2.55
N ILE A 198 -3.37 -8.65 -1.71
CA ILE A 198 -2.17 -8.01 -1.16
C ILE A 198 -0.92 -8.80 -1.53
N TYR A 199 0.20 -8.11 -1.66
CA TYR A 199 1.50 -8.64 -2.11
C TYR A 199 2.58 -8.50 -1.04
N ALA A 200 2.36 -7.65 -0.04
CA ALA A 200 3.20 -7.45 1.12
C ALA A 200 2.41 -6.72 2.21
N ILE A 201 2.82 -6.85 3.46
CA ILE A 201 2.28 -6.12 4.62
C ILE A 201 3.44 -5.42 5.32
N ARG A 202 3.22 -4.18 5.74
CA ARG A 202 4.10 -3.39 6.59
C ARG A 202 3.27 -2.81 7.73
N TYR A 203 3.82 -2.73 8.93
CA TYR A 203 3.22 -1.94 10.00
C TYR A 203 4.27 -1.51 11.00
N LEU A 204 3.98 -0.39 11.65
CA LEU A 204 4.78 0.19 12.74
C LEU A 204 4.11 -0.10 14.07
N TYR A 205 4.91 -0.30 15.10
CA TYR A 205 4.42 -0.42 16.47
C TYR A 205 5.47 0.11 17.44
N ARG A 206 5.01 0.59 18.60
CA ARG A 206 5.91 0.94 19.69
C ARG A 206 6.48 -0.37 20.28
N PRO A 207 7.79 -0.43 20.55
CA PRO A 207 8.39 -1.58 21.22
C PRO A 207 7.82 -1.81 22.62
#